data_AF-A0A357Z895-F1
#
_entry.id   AF-A0A357Z895-F1
#
_cell.length_a   1.000
_cell.length_b   1.000
_cell.length_c   1.000
_cell.angle_alpha   90.00
_cell.angle_beta   90.00
_cell.angle_gamma   90.00
#
_symmetry.space_group_name_H-M   'P 1'
#
loop_
_entity.id
_entity.type
_entity.pdbx_description
1 polymer ?
#
loop_
_entity_poly.entity_id
_entity_poly.type
_entity_poly.pdbx_seq_one_letter_code
_entity_poly.pdbx_strand_id
1 'polypeptide(L)'
;MKHIFKQLFGSFILLMFVFDLNAQVNNKADLQITQQHPRILLFKGEEANLVSSITKDPVWSMLHNAIIKESDRIITVAPIQRIQIGRRLLDKSREALKRLFYLSYAYRTTNDQKYLVRAENEMLVIAGFSDWNPSHFLDVAEMTMAMSIGYDWLFDQLSQSSKDSIQNAIIKKGIEPSLDSKNNSWL
;
A
#
# COMPACT_ATOMS: atom_id res chain seq x y z
N MET A 1 22.46 -31.69 46.28
CA MET A 1 23.11 -30.49 45.70
C MET A 1 23.51 -30.64 44.22
N LYS A 2 24.22 -31.71 43.79
CA LYS A 2 24.67 -31.86 42.39
C LYS A 2 23.54 -31.93 41.33
N HIS A 3 22.36 -32.43 41.67
CA HIS A 3 21.23 -32.55 40.73
C HIS A 3 20.50 -31.23 40.48
N ILE A 4 20.39 -30.38 41.49
CA ILE A 4 19.76 -29.04 41.42
C ILE A 4 20.64 -28.09 40.58
N PHE A 5 21.97 -28.22 40.70
CA PHE A 5 22.91 -27.41 39.93
C PHE A 5 22.88 -27.73 38.43
N LYS A 6 22.66 -29.00 38.04
CA LYS A 6 22.48 -29.41 36.64
C LYS A 6 21.18 -28.89 36.01
N GLN A 7 20.09 -28.86 36.77
CA GLN A 7 18.82 -28.31 36.30
C GLN A 7 18.86 -26.78 36.16
N LEU A 8 19.50 -26.07 37.11
CA LEU A 8 19.70 -24.62 37.01
C LEU A 8 20.64 -24.23 35.86
N PHE A 9 21.67 -25.03 35.57
CA PHE A 9 22.57 -24.79 34.44
C PHE A 9 21.89 -25.04 33.08
N GLY A 10 21.01 -26.06 33.00
CA GLY A 10 20.22 -26.33 31.79
C GLY A 10 19.19 -25.24 31.49
N SER A 11 18.51 -24.71 32.52
CA SER A 11 17.56 -23.61 32.36
C SER A 11 18.23 -22.28 31.99
N PHE A 12 19.46 -22.05 32.43
CA PHE A 12 20.23 -20.84 32.09
C PHE A 12 20.71 -20.84 30.63
N ILE A 13 21.05 -22.01 30.09
CA ILE A 13 21.41 -22.17 28.66
C ILE A 13 20.17 -22.01 27.77
N LEU A 14 18.99 -22.49 28.19
CA LEU A 14 17.75 -22.32 27.42
C LEU A 14 17.28 -20.86 27.35
N LEU A 15 17.61 -20.04 28.35
CA LEU A 15 17.33 -18.59 28.38
C LEU A 15 18.29 -17.76 27.52
N MET A 16 19.48 -18.28 27.17
CA MET A 16 20.43 -17.62 26.26
C MET A 16 20.17 -17.91 24.78
N PHE A 17 19.20 -18.77 24.46
CA PHE A 17 18.79 -19.13 23.09
C PHE A 17 17.47 -18.49 22.65
N VAL A 18 17.03 -17.42 23.33
CA VAL A 18 16.09 -16.48 22.71
C VAL A 18 16.91 -15.64 21.74
N PHE A 19 17.14 -16.19 20.55
CA PHE A 19 17.58 -15.38 19.43
C PHE A 19 16.55 -14.25 19.25
N ASP A 20 17.04 -13.02 19.37
CA ASP A 20 16.34 -11.83 18.94
C ASP A 20 15.97 -12.00 17.46
N LEU A 21 14.76 -12.50 17.18
CA LEU A 21 14.08 -12.27 15.92
C LEU A 21 13.64 -10.81 15.88
N ASN A 22 14.62 -9.92 15.82
CA ASN A 22 14.39 -8.54 15.45
C ASN A 22 13.99 -8.55 13.97
N ALA A 23 12.70 -8.40 13.69
CA ALA A 23 12.18 -8.08 12.36
C ALA A 23 12.59 -6.67 11.88
N GLN A 24 13.42 -5.96 12.66
CA GLN A 24 13.91 -4.65 12.31
C GLN A 24 15.17 -4.75 11.47
N VAL A 25 15.11 -4.06 10.33
CA VAL A 25 16.20 -3.90 9.38
C VAL A 25 17.37 -3.19 10.07
N ASN A 26 18.48 -3.89 10.27
CA ASN A 26 19.65 -3.36 10.98
C ASN A 26 20.70 -2.73 10.05
N ASN A 27 20.60 -2.92 8.73
CA ASN A 27 21.59 -2.41 7.77
C ASN A 27 20.95 -1.61 6.63
N LYS A 28 21.60 -0.48 6.26
CA LYS A 28 21.25 0.32 5.07
C LYS A 28 21.27 -0.49 3.77
N ALA A 29 22.02 -1.60 3.72
CA ALA A 29 22.06 -2.50 2.57
C ALA A 29 20.74 -3.27 2.36
N ASP A 30 20.03 -3.61 3.44
CA ASP A 30 18.71 -4.26 3.39
C ASP A 30 17.62 -3.26 2.96
N LEU A 31 17.89 -1.95 3.09
CA LEU A 31 17.09 -0.86 2.54
C LEU A 31 17.47 -0.53 1.09
N GLN A 32 18.26 -1.35 0.39
CA GLN A 32 18.35 -1.29 -1.08
C GLN A 32 17.05 -1.78 -1.72
N ILE A 33 15.94 -1.18 -1.30
CA ILE A 33 14.76 -1.03 -2.14
C ILE A 33 15.28 -0.40 -3.42
N THR A 34 15.34 -1.19 -4.49
CA THR A 34 15.79 -0.70 -5.78
C THR A 34 15.01 0.57 -6.12
N GLN A 35 15.65 1.55 -6.77
CA GLN A 35 14.93 2.75 -7.24
C GLN A 35 13.89 2.42 -8.32
N GLN A 36 13.80 1.15 -8.73
CA GLN A 36 12.88 0.68 -9.73
C GLN A 36 11.50 0.43 -9.12
N HIS A 37 10.50 0.64 -9.95
CA HIS A 37 9.10 0.37 -9.65
C HIS A 37 8.61 -0.79 -10.51
N PRO A 38 7.57 -1.53 -10.07
CA PRO A 38 6.96 -1.49 -8.74
C PRO A 38 7.78 -2.21 -7.66
N ARG A 39 7.64 -1.74 -6.41
CA ARG A 39 8.34 -2.23 -5.21
C ARG A 39 7.44 -2.40 -3.98
N ILE A 40 6.11 -2.35 -4.15
CA ILE A 40 5.13 -2.61 -3.11
C ILE A 40 4.32 -3.85 -3.49
N LEU A 41 4.33 -4.90 -2.67
CA LEU A 41 3.51 -6.13 -2.73
C LEU A 41 3.66 -7.05 -3.96
N LEU A 42 3.78 -6.51 -5.17
CA LEU A 42 3.91 -7.25 -6.42
C LEU A 42 5.01 -6.58 -7.26
N PHE A 43 6.19 -7.17 -7.28
CA PHE A 43 7.36 -6.61 -7.95
C PHE A 43 7.32 -6.80 -9.46
N LYS A 44 8.21 -6.07 -10.15
CA LYS A 44 8.36 -6.15 -11.60
C LYS A 44 8.69 -7.59 -12.04
N GLY A 45 7.89 -8.16 -12.92
CA GLY A 45 8.07 -9.51 -13.45
C GLY A 45 7.29 -10.59 -12.69
N GLU A 46 6.82 -10.31 -11.47
CA GLU A 46 6.02 -11.27 -10.69
C GLU A 46 4.59 -11.42 -11.25
N GLU A 47 4.14 -10.52 -12.12
CA GLU A 47 2.85 -10.61 -12.81
C GLU A 47 2.72 -11.90 -13.62
N ALA A 48 3.81 -12.39 -14.21
CA ALA A 48 3.79 -13.63 -14.99
C ALA A 48 3.42 -14.84 -14.13
N ASN A 49 3.94 -14.92 -12.91
CA ASN A 49 3.61 -15.98 -11.95
C ASN A 49 2.16 -15.86 -11.49
N LEU A 50 1.70 -14.63 -11.23
CA LEU A 50 0.32 -14.35 -10.85
C LEU A 50 -0.67 -14.78 -11.95
N VAL A 51 -0.44 -14.37 -13.19
CA VAL A 51 -1.27 -14.76 -14.35
C VAL A 51 -1.25 -16.28 -14.56
N SER A 52 -0.09 -16.92 -14.41
CA SER A 52 0.01 -18.38 -14.47
C SER A 52 -0.89 -19.06 -13.43
N SER A 53 -0.86 -18.60 -12.17
CA SER A 53 -1.71 -19.12 -11.09
C SER A 53 -3.21 -18.91 -11.38
N ILE A 54 -3.58 -17.74 -11.91
CA ILE A 54 -4.96 -17.42 -12.31
C ILE A 54 -5.47 -18.40 -13.38
N THR A 55 -4.63 -18.76 -14.36
CA THR A 55 -5.05 -19.69 -15.43
C THR A 55 -5.20 -21.15 -14.99
N LYS A 56 -4.51 -21.55 -13.92
CA LYS A 56 -4.41 -22.95 -13.48
C LYS A 56 -5.41 -23.33 -12.38
N ASP A 57 -5.98 -22.35 -11.70
CA ASP A 57 -6.86 -22.58 -10.55
C ASP A 57 -8.17 -21.81 -10.68
N PRO A 58 -9.33 -22.50 -10.59
CA PRO A 58 -10.64 -21.89 -10.78
C PRO A 58 -11.00 -20.86 -9.69
N VAL A 59 -10.49 -21.00 -8.46
CA VAL A 59 -10.72 -20.04 -7.37
C VAL A 59 -9.98 -18.74 -7.67
N TRP A 60 -8.72 -18.83 -8.11
CA TRP A 60 -7.93 -17.66 -8.52
C TRP A 60 -8.53 -16.98 -9.75
N SER A 61 -9.01 -17.75 -10.73
CA SER A 61 -9.74 -17.23 -11.89
C SER A 61 -11.00 -16.48 -11.50
N MET A 62 -11.80 -17.04 -10.57
CA MET A 62 -13.00 -16.38 -10.06
C MET A 62 -12.66 -15.04 -9.38
N LEU A 63 -11.63 -15.01 -8.53
CA LEU A 63 -11.19 -13.78 -7.86
C LEU A 63 -10.70 -12.72 -8.86
N HIS A 64 -9.86 -13.12 -9.82
CA HIS A 64 -9.38 -12.23 -10.88
C HIS A 64 -10.56 -11.59 -11.64
N ASN A 65 -11.50 -12.41 -12.10
CA ASN A 65 -12.68 -11.95 -12.84
C ASN A 65 -13.56 -11.01 -12.01
N ALA A 66 -13.68 -11.25 -10.69
CA ALA A 66 -14.40 -10.35 -9.79
C ALA A 66 -13.72 -8.97 -9.68
N ILE A 67 -12.39 -8.93 -9.61
CA ILE A 67 -11.62 -7.67 -9.56
C ILE A 67 -11.75 -6.91 -10.88
N ILE A 68 -11.63 -7.59 -12.02
CA ILE A 68 -11.80 -6.98 -13.35
C ILE A 68 -13.21 -6.39 -13.50
N LYS A 69 -14.24 -7.16 -13.16
CA LYS A 69 -15.64 -6.69 -13.21
C LYS A 69 -15.88 -5.46 -12.32
N GLU A 70 -15.33 -5.45 -11.11
CA GLU A 70 -15.44 -4.28 -10.24
C GLU A 70 -14.63 -3.09 -10.78
N SER A 71 -13.49 -3.32 -11.41
CA SER A 71 -12.68 -2.28 -12.07
C SER A 71 -13.45 -1.64 -13.23
N ASP A 72 -14.15 -2.44 -14.05
CA ASP A 72 -15.04 -1.93 -15.09
C ASP A 72 -16.16 -1.05 -14.51
N ARG A 73 -16.75 -1.46 -13.38
CA ARG A 73 -17.75 -0.64 -12.68
C ARG A 73 -17.15 0.66 -12.12
N ILE A 74 -15.91 0.62 -11.62
CA ILE A 74 -15.23 1.81 -11.07
C ILE A 74 -14.99 2.87 -12.17
N ILE A 75 -14.73 2.43 -13.41
CA ILE A 75 -14.55 3.36 -14.55
C ILE A 75 -15.79 4.23 -14.77
N THR A 76 -16.99 3.68 -14.57
CA THR A 76 -18.25 4.39 -14.87
C THR A 76 -18.72 5.32 -13.75
N VAL A 77 -18.12 5.25 -12.56
CA VAL A 77 -18.50 6.12 -11.43
C VAL A 77 -17.57 7.32 -11.33
N ALA A 78 -18.11 8.42 -10.82
CA ALA A 78 -17.35 9.64 -10.61
C ALA A 78 -16.08 9.41 -9.75
N PRO A 79 -15.00 10.15 -10.00
CA PRO A 79 -13.82 10.14 -9.14
C PRO A 79 -14.15 10.46 -7.69
N ILE A 80 -13.30 9.98 -6.78
CA ILE A 80 -13.49 10.17 -5.34
C ILE A 80 -13.50 11.66 -5.01
N GLN A 81 -14.42 12.05 -4.13
CA GLN A 81 -14.53 13.41 -3.63
C GLN A 81 -14.15 13.48 -2.16
N ARG A 82 -13.57 14.61 -1.74
CA ARG A 82 -13.25 14.88 -0.34
C ARG A 82 -14.51 15.22 0.46
N ILE A 83 -15.28 14.21 0.81
CA ILE A 83 -16.50 14.33 1.61
C ILE A 83 -16.23 13.80 3.00
N GLN A 84 -16.23 14.69 4.00
CA GLN A 84 -16.01 14.34 5.40
C GLN A 84 -17.35 14.22 6.13
N ILE A 85 -17.57 13.10 6.81
CA ILE A 85 -18.77 12.84 7.62
C ILE A 85 -18.41 12.96 9.09
N GLY A 86 -18.88 14.04 9.73
CA GLY A 86 -18.44 14.40 11.08
C GLY A 86 -16.92 14.64 11.11
N ARG A 87 -16.20 13.85 11.92
CA ARG A 87 -14.74 13.92 12.02
C ARG A 87 -13.99 12.98 11.06
N ARG A 88 -14.70 12.18 10.26
CA ARG A 88 -14.12 11.07 9.49
C ARG A 88 -14.17 11.33 7.99
N LEU A 89 -13.05 11.12 7.33
CA LEU A 89 -12.86 10.96 5.90
C LEU A 89 -12.62 9.46 5.54
N LEU A 90 -12.63 8.58 6.55
CA LEU A 90 -12.26 7.17 6.46
C LEU A 90 -12.96 6.39 5.34
N ASP A 91 -14.26 6.63 5.11
CA ASP A 91 -14.99 5.95 4.04
C ASP A 91 -14.38 6.27 2.66
N LYS A 92 -13.93 7.50 2.45
CA LYS A 92 -13.25 7.95 1.23
C LYS A 92 -11.84 7.40 1.14
N SER A 93 -11.10 7.31 2.24
CA SER A 93 -9.77 6.69 2.26
C SER A 93 -9.84 5.19 1.89
N ARG A 94 -10.82 4.45 2.42
CA ARG A 94 -11.04 3.02 2.09
C ARG A 94 -11.47 2.81 0.67
N GLU A 95 -12.37 3.68 0.19
CA GLU A 95 -12.80 3.66 -1.19
C GLU A 95 -11.62 3.91 -2.14
N ALA A 96 -10.74 4.87 -1.83
CA ALA A 96 -9.52 5.13 -2.58
C ALA A 96 -8.60 3.92 -2.60
N LEU A 97 -8.37 3.29 -1.44
CA LEU A 97 -7.54 2.10 -1.35
C LEU A 97 -8.07 0.97 -2.23
N LYS A 98 -9.38 0.66 -2.14
CA LYS A 98 -9.99 -0.35 -2.98
C LYS A 98 -9.86 -0.01 -4.46
N ARG A 99 -10.24 1.22 -4.85
CA ARG A 99 -10.27 1.63 -6.27
C ARG A 99 -8.88 1.62 -6.88
N LEU A 100 -7.88 2.22 -6.23
CA LEU A 100 -6.52 2.27 -6.74
C LEU A 100 -5.87 0.89 -6.77
N PHE A 101 -6.09 0.05 -5.75
CA PHE A 101 -5.60 -1.33 -5.79
C PHE A 101 -6.19 -2.10 -6.99
N TYR A 102 -7.51 -2.01 -7.19
CA TYR A 102 -8.21 -2.78 -8.22
C TYR A 102 -7.86 -2.30 -9.63
N LEU A 103 -7.88 -0.99 -9.86
CA LEU A 103 -7.54 -0.43 -11.17
C LEU A 103 -6.07 -0.68 -11.53
N SER A 104 -5.14 -0.49 -10.58
CA SER A 104 -3.72 -0.77 -10.83
C SER A 104 -3.45 -2.25 -11.07
N TYR A 105 -4.11 -3.13 -10.32
CA TYR A 105 -4.08 -4.58 -10.56
C TYR A 105 -4.60 -4.94 -11.95
N ALA A 106 -5.76 -4.38 -12.32
CA ALA A 106 -6.39 -4.66 -13.59
C ALA A 106 -5.50 -4.23 -14.75
N TYR A 107 -4.89 -3.03 -14.67
CA TYR A 107 -3.90 -2.59 -15.65
C TYR A 107 -2.72 -3.55 -15.74
N ARG A 108 -2.09 -3.91 -14.62
CA ARG A 108 -0.88 -4.76 -14.63
C ARG A 108 -1.13 -6.19 -15.11
N THR A 109 -2.35 -6.71 -14.99
CA THR A 109 -2.69 -8.08 -15.41
C THR A 109 -3.28 -8.16 -16.81
N THR A 110 -3.89 -7.09 -17.31
CA THR A 110 -4.58 -7.07 -18.62
C THR A 110 -3.90 -6.18 -19.66
N ASN A 111 -3.07 -5.24 -19.21
CA ASN A 111 -2.49 -4.15 -20.00
C ASN A 111 -3.52 -3.25 -20.70
N ASP A 112 -4.79 -3.25 -20.24
CA ASP A 112 -5.83 -2.39 -20.80
C ASP A 112 -5.73 -0.96 -20.25
N GLN A 113 -5.45 -0.03 -21.16
CA GLN A 113 -5.16 1.37 -20.87
C GLN A 113 -6.29 2.10 -20.14
N LYS A 114 -7.54 1.65 -20.27
CA LYS A 114 -8.68 2.29 -19.58
C LYS A 114 -8.52 2.29 -18.07
N TYR A 115 -7.90 1.24 -17.50
CA TYR A 115 -7.68 1.13 -16.05
C TYR A 115 -6.61 2.10 -15.57
N LEU A 116 -5.51 2.25 -16.31
CA LEU A 116 -4.45 3.21 -16.02
C LEU A 116 -4.99 4.64 -16.05
N VAL A 117 -5.66 5.04 -17.13
CA VAL A 117 -6.23 6.39 -17.28
C VAL A 117 -7.19 6.70 -16.12
N ARG A 118 -8.02 5.73 -15.73
CA ARG A 118 -8.96 5.91 -14.64
C ARG A 118 -8.26 6.02 -13.27
N ALA A 119 -7.22 5.22 -13.02
CA ALA A 119 -6.43 5.26 -11.79
C ALA A 119 -5.65 6.56 -11.65
N GLU A 120 -5.01 7.02 -12.73
CA GLU A 120 -4.34 8.32 -12.78
C GLU A 120 -5.32 9.45 -12.43
N ASN A 121 -6.52 9.43 -13.01
CA ASN A 121 -7.56 10.41 -12.68
C ASN A 121 -7.98 10.38 -11.20
N GLU A 122 -8.16 9.19 -10.58
CA GLU A 122 -8.40 9.13 -9.12
C GLU A 122 -7.26 9.78 -8.35
N MET A 123 -6.01 9.42 -8.65
CA MET A 123 -4.85 9.91 -7.91
C MET A 123 -4.68 11.42 -8.06
N LEU A 124 -4.91 11.98 -9.25
CA LEU A 124 -4.86 13.43 -9.47
C LEU A 124 -5.94 14.18 -8.70
N VAL A 125 -7.17 13.65 -8.66
CA VAL A 125 -8.26 14.24 -7.86
C VAL A 125 -7.95 14.19 -6.37
N ILE A 126 -7.48 13.04 -5.86
CA ILE A 126 -7.08 12.87 -4.44
C ILE A 126 -5.87 13.75 -4.10
N ALA A 127 -4.91 13.88 -5.02
CA ALA A 127 -3.78 14.78 -4.88
C ALA A 127 -4.22 16.25 -4.79
N GLY A 128 -5.36 16.61 -5.40
CA GLY A 128 -5.98 17.93 -5.32
C GLY A 128 -6.77 18.23 -4.05
N PHE A 129 -6.99 17.25 -3.17
CA PHE A 129 -7.69 17.48 -1.89
C PHE A 129 -6.95 18.49 -1.01
N SER A 130 -7.66 19.29 -0.21
CA SER A 130 -7.03 20.26 0.70
C SER A 130 -6.06 19.58 1.68
N ASP A 131 -6.47 18.43 2.20
CA ASP A 131 -5.78 17.61 3.19
C ASP A 131 -6.40 16.20 3.20
N TRP A 132 -5.75 15.25 3.89
CA TRP A 132 -6.23 13.88 4.10
C TRP A 132 -6.75 13.65 5.52
N ASN A 133 -7.25 14.70 6.17
CA ASN A 133 -7.76 14.74 7.54
C ASN A 133 -6.73 14.37 8.63
N PRO A 134 -5.66 15.17 8.82
CA PRO A 134 -4.62 14.89 9.82
C PRO A 134 -5.12 14.86 11.26
N SER A 135 -6.28 15.44 11.55
CA SER A 135 -6.94 15.35 12.86
C SER A 135 -7.45 13.94 13.23
N HIS A 136 -7.62 13.07 12.23
CA HIS A 136 -8.03 11.67 12.41
C HIS A 136 -7.13 10.77 11.56
N PHE A 137 -5.95 10.47 12.09
CA PHE A 137 -4.81 9.99 11.30
C PHE A 137 -4.98 8.64 10.60
N LEU A 138 -5.91 7.80 11.05
CA LEU A 138 -6.25 6.58 10.30
C LEU A 138 -6.71 6.91 8.88
N ASP A 139 -7.38 8.05 8.69
CA ASP A 139 -7.83 8.53 7.39
C ASP A 139 -6.63 8.87 6.50
N VAL A 140 -5.62 9.52 7.07
CA VAL A 140 -4.34 9.85 6.40
C VAL A 140 -3.60 8.58 6.03
N ALA A 141 -3.48 7.63 6.97
CA ALA A 141 -2.73 6.40 6.77
C ALA A 141 -3.31 5.54 5.64
N GLU A 142 -4.64 5.32 5.64
CA GLU A 142 -5.30 4.54 4.59
C GLU A 142 -5.25 5.26 3.23
N MET A 143 -5.39 6.59 3.19
CA MET A 143 -5.24 7.37 1.94
C MET A 143 -3.81 7.33 1.40
N THR A 144 -2.82 7.41 2.28
CA THR A 144 -1.39 7.32 1.92
C THR A 144 -1.07 5.96 1.33
N MET A 145 -1.60 4.88 1.90
CA MET A 145 -1.45 3.53 1.36
C MET A 145 -2.07 3.42 -0.04
N ALA A 146 -3.27 3.94 -0.23
CA ALA A 146 -3.96 3.95 -1.51
C ALA A 146 -3.11 4.64 -2.61
N MET A 147 -2.68 5.87 -2.33
CA MET A 147 -1.88 6.68 -3.25
C MET A 147 -0.51 6.07 -3.53
N SER A 148 0.13 5.47 -2.51
CA SER A 148 1.44 4.83 -2.66
C SER A 148 1.37 3.59 -3.56
N ILE A 149 0.33 2.75 -3.42
CA ILE A 149 0.12 1.58 -4.29
C ILE A 149 -0.15 2.03 -5.72
N GLY A 150 -1.05 3.00 -5.92
CA GLY A 150 -1.35 3.53 -7.25
C GLY A 150 -0.11 4.12 -7.94
N TYR A 151 0.64 4.95 -7.23
CA TYR A 151 1.87 5.58 -7.72
C TYR A 151 2.93 4.53 -8.06
N ASP A 152 3.15 3.55 -7.18
CA ASP A 152 4.18 2.54 -7.35
C ASP A 152 3.87 1.57 -8.51
N TRP A 153 2.64 1.07 -8.57
CA TRP A 153 2.24 0.06 -9.55
C TRP A 153 2.13 0.60 -10.97
N LEU A 154 1.85 1.90 -11.11
CA LEU A 154 1.66 2.56 -12.41
C LEU A 154 2.81 3.51 -12.75
N PHE A 155 3.88 3.51 -11.96
CA PHE A 155 4.95 4.50 -12.04
C PHE A 155 5.50 4.65 -13.46
N ASP A 156 5.83 3.56 -14.14
CA ASP A 156 6.49 3.62 -15.45
C ASP A 156 5.60 4.28 -16.53
N GLN A 157 4.28 4.33 -16.31
CA GLN A 157 3.28 4.78 -17.28
C GLN A 157 2.71 6.17 -16.99
N LEU A 158 2.84 6.66 -15.76
CA LEU A 158 2.39 8.00 -15.40
C LEU A 158 3.25 9.06 -16.10
N SER A 159 2.60 10.14 -16.53
CA SER A 159 3.32 11.32 -17.01
C SER A 159 4.18 11.93 -15.89
N GLN A 160 5.23 12.66 -16.25
CA GLN A 160 6.08 13.32 -15.25
C GLN A 160 5.29 14.30 -14.38
N SER A 161 4.37 15.07 -14.97
CA SER A 161 3.50 15.99 -14.21
C SER A 161 2.60 15.26 -13.22
N SER A 162 2.06 14.10 -13.59
CA SER A 162 1.25 13.28 -12.69
C SER A 162 2.09 12.71 -11.57
N LYS A 163 3.31 12.21 -11.88
CA LYS A 163 4.25 11.73 -10.87
C LYS A 163 4.54 12.81 -9.83
N ASP A 164 4.93 13.99 -10.29
CA ASP A 164 5.27 15.10 -9.41
C ASP A 164 4.08 15.49 -8.52
N SER A 165 2.87 15.58 -9.10
CA SER A 165 1.65 15.93 -8.36
C SER A 165 1.31 14.90 -7.28
N ILE A 166 1.37 13.61 -7.63
CA ILE A 166 1.01 12.49 -6.75
C ILE A 166 2.06 12.33 -5.65
N GLN A 167 3.36 12.36 -6.02
CA GLN A 167 4.47 12.28 -5.06
C GLN A 167 4.41 13.43 -4.06
N ASN A 168 4.21 14.67 -4.54
CA ASN A 168 4.07 15.83 -3.66
C ASN A 168 2.88 15.67 -2.71
N ALA A 169 1.74 15.15 -3.17
CA ALA A 169 0.60 14.90 -2.30
C ALA A 169 0.91 13.85 -1.23
N ILE A 170 1.55 12.73 -1.58
CA ILE A 170 1.98 11.69 -0.62
C ILE A 170 2.90 12.30 0.44
N ILE A 171 3.91 13.08 0.04
CA ILE A 171 4.84 13.71 0.98
C ILE A 171 4.11 14.72 1.87
N LYS A 172 3.41 15.69 1.27
CA LYS A 172 2.83 16.83 1.99
C LYS A 172 1.60 16.48 2.83
N LYS A 173 0.79 15.52 2.40
CA LYS A 173 -0.50 15.19 3.03
C LYS A 173 -0.48 13.84 3.75
N GLY A 174 0.43 12.94 3.39
CA GLY A 174 0.58 11.63 4.01
C GLY A 174 1.71 11.56 5.04
N ILE A 175 2.91 11.99 4.65
CA ILE A 175 4.13 11.81 5.44
C ILE A 175 4.39 12.97 6.39
N GLU A 176 4.47 14.21 5.90
CA GLU A 176 4.77 15.38 6.72
C GLU A 176 3.81 15.54 7.92
N PRO A 177 2.49 15.28 7.80
CA PRO A 177 1.60 15.35 8.96
C PRO A 177 1.92 14.36 10.08
N SER A 178 2.57 13.22 9.79
CA SER A 178 3.00 12.24 10.81
C SER A 178 4.18 12.75 11.65
N LEU A 179 4.89 13.76 11.15
CA LEU A 179 6.04 14.36 11.83
C LEU A 179 5.62 15.52 12.75
N ASP A 180 4.37 16.00 12.64
CA ASP A 180 3.81 17.00 13.56
C ASP A 180 3.44 16.33 14.89
N SER A 181 3.97 16.87 16.00
CA SER A 181 3.73 16.37 17.35
C SER A 181 2.25 16.39 17.77
N LYS A 182 1.42 17.18 17.10
CA LYS A 182 -0.04 17.19 17.32
C LYS A 182 -0.73 15.95 16.80
N ASN A 183 -0.12 15.27 15.83
CA ASN A 183 -0.71 14.15 15.08
C ASN A 183 0.15 12.89 15.20
N ASN A 184 0.84 12.66 16.31
CA ASN A 184 1.69 11.48 16.45
C ASN A 184 1.72 10.89 17.86
N SER A 185 0.69 11.17 18.68
CA SER A 185 0.60 10.73 20.08
C SER A 185 0.55 9.20 20.29
N TRP A 186 0.58 8.41 19.21
CA TRP A 186 0.60 6.94 19.21
C TRP A 186 1.95 6.35 18.79
N LEU A 187 2.94 7.19 18.46
CA LEU A 187 4.34 6.79 18.27
C LEU A 187 5.05 6.73 19.64
#